data_AF-A0A172Q5S7-F1
#
_entry.id   AF-A0A172Q5S7-F1
#
_cell.length_a   1.000
_cell.length_b   1.000
_cell.length_c   1.000
_cell.angle_alpha   90.00
_cell.angle_beta   90.00
_cell.angle_gamma   90.00
#
_symmetry.space_group_name_H-M   'P 1'
#
loop_
_entity.id
_entity.type
_entity.pdbx_description
1 polymer ?
#
loop_
_entity_poly.entity_id
_entity_poly.type
_entity_poly.pdbx_seq_one_letter_code
_entity_poly.pdbx_strand_id
1 'polypeptide(L)'
;MEAVRESVQRLPEAYQEEVGSEDLRQSELEAQIAQCDAVIKTGQELLADMQAHPVGQRSQERISAMKDSLSLVQGARQELQDKLDKLLAFNARSPQIFEGLSALEKALETGRSQAKGAWQADSQTFVIPSDLSWARTIDDLQFAKVYQVSRPDGMSEQDYQVYLSTLHDQVKGFEADGWTKKAIREGYLSAVAVGYDSRQDIPLLQQLAAFYEEARTFGSGIFQKMWGIDLKKAGEKSDRAQALLQIAMSYSGMPEGDLDGSAEQTQGILAHLSKDLAPDARFWDSFSKAVQVAYPGDALSSAGGNETLKRQVHQFRYVISAQQAQWVRDNYRKGEMTDEEALAAYLADKDAKNNIFEKLGLNDFDYDLTESSRLHNKTAVNPDTDEVEYPGGIYSSNFKLVMKFHTEFIIGSDGQFLNEIDPEKDYQFNERGVVNGASFNYADSNDELHNQLDVKTVSLWDPEYRVNTIHIGEDNESYQYESPTRPQYRDNTSGQFSYGNISSFDNVQKEIENFKELIREYGD
;
A
#
# COMPACT_ATOMS: atom_id res chain seq x y z
N MET A 1 -13.28 -15.17 -34.71
CA MET A 1 -14.39 -14.38 -35.30
C MET A 1 -14.92 -13.35 -34.32
N GLU A 2 -15.08 -13.69 -33.04
CA GLU A 2 -15.52 -12.74 -32.01
C GLU A 2 -14.56 -11.55 -31.81
N ALA A 3 -13.24 -11.80 -31.70
CA ALA A 3 -12.24 -10.72 -31.61
C ALA A 3 -12.25 -9.73 -32.80
N VAL A 4 -12.42 -10.24 -34.03
CA VAL A 4 -12.55 -9.41 -35.24
C VAL A 4 -13.84 -8.61 -35.20
N ARG A 5 -14.97 -9.25 -34.83
CA ARG A 5 -16.28 -8.60 -34.74
C ARG A 5 -16.26 -7.45 -33.72
N GLU A 6 -15.67 -7.68 -32.56
CA GLU A 6 -15.57 -6.66 -31.52
C GLU A 6 -14.64 -5.52 -31.92
N SER A 7 -13.47 -5.79 -32.52
CA SER A 7 -12.57 -4.73 -32.98
C SER A 7 -13.24 -3.84 -34.03
N VAL A 8 -13.99 -4.45 -34.95
CA VAL A 8 -14.79 -3.74 -35.96
C VAL A 8 -15.93 -2.95 -35.33
N GLN A 9 -16.57 -3.44 -34.26
CA GLN A 9 -17.59 -2.70 -33.53
C GLN A 9 -17.01 -1.54 -32.70
N ARG A 10 -15.82 -1.73 -32.12
CA ARG A 10 -15.17 -0.76 -31.26
C ARG A 10 -14.63 0.45 -32.03
N LEU A 11 -14.14 0.26 -33.26
CA LEU A 11 -13.60 1.35 -34.09
C LEU A 11 -14.55 2.56 -34.22
N PRO A 12 -15.82 2.41 -34.66
CA PRO A 12 -16.74 3.53 -34.74
C PRO A 12 -17.15 4.09 -33.36
N GLU A 13 -17.26 3.25 -32.33
CA GLU A 13 -17.58 3.71 -30.96
C GLU A 13 -16.45 4.58 -30.39
N ALA A 14 -15.19 4.15 -30.54
CA ALA A 14 -14.01 4.88 -30.08
C ALA A 14 -13.85 6.23 -30.82
N TYR A 15 -14.13 6.24 -32.12
CA TYR A 15 -14.17 7.48 -32.89
C TYR A 15 -15.19 8.47 -32.32
N GLN A 16 -16.40 8.00 -32.02
CA GLN A 16 -17.46 8.86 -31.47
C GLN A 16 -17.11 9.41 -30.08
N GLU A 17 -16.47 8.61 -29.23
CA GLU A 17 -16.04 9.01 -27.88
C GLU A 17 -14.90 10.03 -27.91
N GLU A 18 -13.91 9.86 -28.79
CA GLU A 18 -12.67 10.65 -28.79
C GLU A 18 -12.71 11.87 -29.72
N VAL A 19 -13.40 11.74 -30.86
CA VAL A 19 -13.47 12.77 -31.90
C VAL A 19 -14.83 13.46 -31.88
N GLY A 20 -15.91 12.69 -31.99
CA GLY A 20 -17.29 13.17 -32.01
C GLY A 20 -18.17 12.38 -32.98
N SER A 21 -19.48 12.69 -33.00
CA SER A 21 -20.46 11.97 -33.82
C SER A 21 -20.48 12.38 -35.30
N GLU A 22 -19.66 13.35 -35.69
CA GLU A 22 -19.64 13.92 -37.04
C GLU A 22 -18.65 13.16 -37.93
N ASP A 23 -18.97 13.01 -39.21
CA ASP A 23 -18.03 12.46 -40.19
C ASP A 23 -17.02 13.54 -40.60
N LEU A 24 -15.85 13.54 -39.98
CA LEU A 24 -14.80 14.53 -40.25
C LEU A 24 -13.81 14.05 -41.30
N ARG A 25 -13.32 14.99 -42.11
CA ARG A 25 -12.22 14.79 -43.06
C ARG A 25 -11.11 15.78 -42.80
N GLN A 26 -9.90 15.26 -42.60
CA GLN A 26 -8.71 16.08 -42.34
C GLN A 26 -8.54 17.21 -43.37
N SER A 27 -8.62 16.87 -44.66
CA SER A 27 -8.45 17.85 -45.75
C SER A 27 -9.52 18.95 -45.77
N GLU A 28 -10.75 18.64 -45.34
CA GLU A 28 -11.83 19.63 -45.26
C GLU A 28 -11.63 20.56 -44.05
N LEU A 29 -11.20 20.03 -42.89
CA LEU A 29 -10.86 20.82 -41.72
C LEU A 29 -9.68 21.76 -42.00
N GLU A 30 -8.61 21.26 -42.60
CA GLU A 30 -7.44 22.06 -42.98
C GLU A 30 -7.81 23.20 -43.95
N ALA A 31 -8.66 22.91 -44.95
CA ALA A 31 -9.13 23.91 -45.89
C ALA A 31 -9.99 25.00 -45.21
N GLN A 32 -10.86 24.62 -44.27
CA GLN A 32 -11.70 25.56 -43.52
C GLN A 32 -10.87 26.42 -42.55
N ILE A 33 -9.88 25.84 -41.87
CA ILE A 33 -8.94 26.58 -41.02
C ILE A 33 -8.16 27.60 -41.84
N ALA A 34 -7.64 27.20 -43.01
CA ALA A 34 -6.95 28.12 -43.92
C ALA A 34 -7.85 29.26 -44.40
N GLN A 35 -9.14 28.99 -44.62
CA GLN A 35 -10.12 30.03 -44.96
C GLN A 35 -10.37 30.98 -43.78
N CYS A 36 -10.55 30.46 -42.56
CA CYS A 36 -10.67 31.27 -41.35
C CYS A 36 -9.43 32.15 -41.15
N ASP A 37 -8.23 31.60 -41.31
CA ASP A 37 -6.97 32.34 -41.18
C ASP A 37 -6.87 33.50 -42.19
N ALA A 38 -7.29 33.27 -43.44
CA ALA A 38 -7.34 34.31 -44.45
C ALA A 38 -8.34 35.44 -44.10
N VAL A 39 -9.52 35.08 -43.58
CA VAL A 39 -10.53 36.04 -43.12
C VAL A 39 -10.06 36.83 -41.90
N ILE A 40 -9.45 36.15 -40.92
CA ILE A 40 -8.90 36.78 -39.71
C ILE A 40 -7.82 37.78 -40.10
N LYS A 41 -6.88 37.38 -40.96
CA LYS A 41 -5.81 38.26 -41.44
C LYS A 41 -6.38 39.51 -42.12
N THR A 42 -7.24 39.32 -43.11
CA THR A 42 -7.84 40.42 -43.88
C THR A 42 -8.68 41.33 -42.96
N GLY A 43 -9.44 40.74 -42.05
CA GLY A 43 -10.29 41.49 -41.11
C GLY A 43 -9.48 42.26 -40.08
N GLN A 44 -8.33 41.74 -39.61
CA GLN A 44 -7.42 42.45 -38.71
C GLN A 44 -6.75 43.65 -39.39
N GLU A 45 -6.32 43.49 -40.64
CA GLU A 45 -5.78 44.60 -41.45
C GLU A 45 -6.83 45.70 -41.64
N LEU A 46 -8.08 45.32 -41.97
CA LEU A 46 -9.17 46.27 -42.12
C LEU A 46 -9.57 46.93 -40.78
N LEU A 47 -9.59 46.17 -39.68
CA LEU A 47 -9.86 46.71 -38.35
C LEU A 47 -8.80 47.76 -37.95
N ALA A 48 -7.52 47.49 -38.23
CA ALA A 48 -6.43 48.42 -37.96
C ALA A 48 -6.60 49.73 -38.76
N ASP A 49 -6.98 49.63 -40.05
CA ASP A 49 -7.28 50.80 -40.87
C ASP A 49 -8.51 51.59 -40.34
N MET A 50 -9.58 50.90 -39.95
CA MET A 50 -10.77 51.52 -39.36
C MET A 50 -10.46 52.25 -38.04
N GLN A 51 -9.51 51.73 -37.25
CA GLN A 51 -9.05 52.36 -36.01
C GLN A 51 -8.12 53.56 -36.27
N ALA A 52 -7.26 53.47 -37.28
CA ALA A 52 -6.36 54.55 -37.68
C ALA A 52 -7.09 55.72 -38.36
N HIS A 53 -8.15 55.42 -39.12
CA HIS A 53 -8.93 56.38 -39.89
C HIS A 53 -10.45 56.28 -39.60
N PRO A 54 -10.93 56.73 -38.43
CA PRO A 54 -12.35 56.62 -38.08
C PRO A 54 -13.23 57.55 -38.94
N VAL A 55 -14.15 56.99 -39.72
CA VAL A 55 -15.02 57.78 -40.63
C VAL A 55 -16.45 57.95 -40.08
N GLY A 56 -16.91 59.18 -39.85
CA GLY A 56 -18.30 59.48 -39.50
C GLY A 56 -18.72 59.14 -38.05
N GLN A 57 -19.91 59.60 -37.64
CA GLN A 57 -20.36 59.58 -36.22
C GLN A 57 -20.56 58.17 -35.63
N ARG A 58 -20.79 57.14 -36.45
CA ARG A 58 -20.97 55.73 -36.02
C ARG A 58 -19.71 54.86 -36.15
N SER A 59 -18.52 55.46 -36.22
CA SER A 59 -17.26 54.73 -36.43
C SER A 59 -16.96 53.72 -35.32
N GLN A 60 -17.20 54.06 -34.06
CA GLN A 60 -17.00 53.18 -32.91
C GLN A 60 -17.91 51.95 -32.93
N GLU A 61 -19.19 52.13 -33.28
CA GLU A 61 -20.15 51.01 -33.41
C GLU A 61 -19.70 50.00 -34.47
N ARG A 62 -19.19 50.48 -35.62
CA ARG A 62 -18.69 49.60 -36.69
C ARG A 62 -17.39 48.90 -36.31
N ILE A 63 -16.48 49.58 -35.61
CA ILE A 63 -15.25 48.97 -35.07
C ILE A 63 -15.61 47.87 -34.08
N SER A 64 -16.59 48.08 -33.20
CA SER A 64 -17.08 47.06 -32.27
C SER A 64 -17.65 45.86 -33.03
N ALA A 65 -18.56 46.08 -33.98
CA ALA A 65 -19.15 45.00 -34.77
C ALA A 65 -18.11 44.17 -35.55
N MET A 66 -17.04 44.82 -36.03
CA MET A 66 -15.94 44.15 -36.72
C MET A 66 -15.09 43.31 -35.75
N LYS A 67 -14.82 43.81 -34.53
CA LYS A 67 -14.18 43.03 -33.47
C LYS A 67 -15.01 41.81 -33.09
N ASP A 68 -16.31 41.96 -32.94
CA ASP A 68 -17.22 40.87 -32.60
C ASP A 68 -17.23 39.80 -33.71
N SER A 69 -17.24 40.22 -34.99
CA SER A 69 -17.16 39.31 -36.14
C SER A 69 -15.82 38.58 -36.21
N LEU A 70 -14.71 39.27 -35.96
CA LEU A 70 -13.38 38.64 -35.88
C LEU A 70 -13.30 37.64 -34.74
N SER A 71 -13.85 37.97 -33.57
CA SER A 71 -13.93 37.07 -32.43
C SER A 71 -14.73 35.81 -32.74
N LEU A 72 -15.82 35.93 -33.50
CA LEU A 72 -16.63 34.79 -33.94
C LEU A 72 -15.83 33.86 -34.87
N VAL A 73 -15.13 34.42 -35.86
CA VAL A 73 -14.31 33.63 -36.80
C VAL A 73 -13.10 33.00 -36.10
N GLN A 74 -12.50 33.69 -35.12
CA GLN A 74 -11.46 33.14 -34.26
C GLN A 74 -11.96 31.95 -33.43
N GLY A 75 -13.17 32.06 -32.87
CA GLY A 75 -13.83 30.95 -32.16
C GLY A 75 -14.05 29.74 -33.08
N ALA A 76 -14.62 29.96 -34.27
CA ALA A 76 -14.85 28.90 -35.26
C ALA A 76 -13.53 28.23 -35.71
N ARG A 77 -12.47 29.01 -35.92
CA ARG A 77 -11.13 28.47 -36.23
C ARG A 77 -10.63 27.56 -35.12
N GLN A 78 -10.78 27.97 -33.85
CA GLN A 78 -10.33 27.16 -32.71
C GLN A 78 -11.10 25.85 -32.62
N GLU A 79 -12.42 25.87 -32.78
CA GLU A 79 -13.23 24.65 -32.80
C GLU A 79 -12.82 23.69 -33.92
N LEU A 80 -12.51 24.21 -35.12
CA LEU A 80 -12.01 23.41 -36.23
C LEU A 80 -10.63 22.81 -35.95
N GLN A 81 -9.74 23.57 -35.30
CA GLN A 81 -8.42 23.09 -34.89
C GLN A 81 -8.55 21.97 -33.85
N ASP A 82 -9.40 22.16 -32.83
CA ASP A 82 -9.63 21.14 -31.80
C ASP A 82 -10.16 19.82 -32.41
N LYS A 83 -11.05 19.93 -33.41
CA LYS A 83 -11.54 18.77 -34.16
C LYS A 83 -10.44 18.09 -34.97
N LEU A 84 -9.58 18.86 -35.64
CA LEU A 84 -8.45 18.34 -36.40
C LEU A 84 -7.45 17.62 -35.49
N ASP A 85 -7.13 18.21 -34.35
CA ASP A 85 -6.20 17.64 -33.38
C ASP A 85 -6.72 16.31 -32.82
N LYS A 86 -8.02 16.26 -32.46
CA LYS A 86 -8.69 15.01 -32.04
C LYS A 86 -8.68 13.95 -33.14
N LEU A 87 -8.97 14.34 -34.38
CA LEU A 87 -8.98 13.42 -35.53
C LEU A 87 -7.59 12.82 -35.78
N LEU A 88 -6.54 13.64 -35.72
CA LEU A 88 -5.15 13.20 -35.89
C LEU A 88 -4.70 12.29 -34.74
N ALA A 89 -5.05 12.63 -33.50
CA ALA A 89 -4.77 11.80 -32.33
C ALA A 89 -5.46 10.43 -32.44
N PHE A 90 -6.75 10.40 -32.81
CA PHE A 90 -7.47 9.16 -33.04
C PHE A 90 -6.88 8.34 -34.18
N ASN A 91 -6.53 8.96 -35.31
CA ASN A 91 -5.90 8.28 -36.43
C ASN A 91 -4.58 7.59 -36.00
N ALA A 92 -3.76 8.27 -35.20
CA ALA A 92 -2.51 7.70 -34.69
C ALA A 92 -2.75 6.50 -33.76
N ARG A 93 -3.82 6.52 -32.95
CA ARG A 93 -4.13 5.49 -31.95
C ARG A 93 -4.98 4.32 -32.48
N SER A 94 -5.86 4.57 -33.44
CA SER A 94 -6.87 3.60 -33.91
C SER A 94 -6.33 2.25 -34.41
N PRO A 95 -5.09 2.12 -34.96
CA PRO A 95 -4.54 0.79 -35.28
C PRO A 95 -4.42 -0.13 -34.07
N GLN A 96 -4.25 0.41 -32.85
CA GLN A 96 -4.19 -0.38 -31.61
C GLN A 96 -5.50 -1.12 -31.31
N ILE A 97 -6.63 -0.68 -31.87
CA ILE A 97 -7.94 -1.37 -31.76
C ILE A 97 -7.87 -2.77 -32.40
N PHE A 98 -6.99 -2.96 -33.39
CA PHE A 98 -6.81 -4.21 -34.11
C PHE A 98 -5.52 -4.95 -33.69
N GLU A 99 -4.87 -4.51 -32.61
CA GLU A 99 -3.66 -5.14 -32.09
C GLU A 99 -3.91 -6.61 -31.75
N GLY A 100 -2.93 -7.47 -32.04
CA GLY A 100 -3.02 -8.91 -31.81
C GLY A 100 -3.85 -9.70 -32.84
N LEU A 101 -4.60 -9.08 -33.76
CA LEU A 101 -5.36 -9.82 -34.77
C LEU A 101 -4.48 -10.63 -35.73
N SER A 102 -3.34 -10.08 -36.15
CA SER A 102 -2.40 -10.80 -37.02
C SER A 102 -1.75 -11.99 -36.30
N ALA A 103 -1.37 -11.81 -35.03
CA ALA A 103 -0.85 -12.88 -34.19
C ALA A 103 -1.91 -13.98 -33.97
N LEU A 104 -3.16 -13.58 -33.71
CA LEU A 104 -4.29 -14.50 -33.55
C LEU A 104 -4.57 -15.29 -34.83
N GLU A 105 -4.58 -14.64 -36.00
CA GLU A 105 -4.76 -15.30 -37.29
C GLU A 105 -3.68 -16.35 -37.52
N LYS A 106 -2.41 -15.98 -37.34
CA LYS A 106 -1.28 -16.90 -37.49
C LYS A 106 -1.34 -18.07 -36.51
N ALA A 107 -1.72 -17.82 -35.25
CA ALA A 107 -1.88 -18.85 -34.25
C ALA A 107 -3.02 -19.83 -34.60
N LEU A 108 -4.17 -19.31 -35.05
CA LEU A 108 -5.30 -20.12 -35.50
C LEU A 108 -4.98 -20.94 -36.75
N GLU A 109 -4.25 -20.37 -37.72
CA GLU A 109 -3.79 -21.10 -38.90
C GLU A 109 -2.86 -22.25 -38.53
N THR A 110 -1.91 -21.98 -37.63
CA THR A 110 -0.97 -22.99 -37.11
C THR A 110 -1.72 -24.11 -36.39
N GLY A 111 -2.59 -23.77 -35.44
CA GLY A 111 -3.40 -24.75 -34.70
C GLY A 111 -4.32 -25.56 -35.61
N ARG A 112 -4.95 -24.93 -36.61
CA ARG A 112 -5.76 -25.64 -37.60
C ARG A 112 -4.94 -26.60 -38.45
N SER A 113 -3.74 -26.20 -38.87
CA SER A 113 -2.85 -27.07 -39.64
C SER A 113 -2.43 -28.29 -38.83
N GLN A 114 -2.02 -28.07 -37.58
CA GLN A 114 -1.64 -29.14 -36.66
C GLN A 114 -2.79 -30.10 -36.37
N ALA A 115 -3.99 -29.58 -36.06
CA ALA A 115 -5.17 -30.40 -35.80
C ALA A 115 -5.57 -31.25 -37.01
N LYS A 116 -5.46 -30.71 -38.23
CA LYS A 116 -5.71 -31.48 -39.47
C LYS A 116 -4.72 -32.63 -39.67
N GLY A 117 -3.46 -32.45 -39.27
CA GLY A 117 -2.41 -33.46 -39.37
C GLY A 117 -2.31 -34.40 -38.19
N ALA A 118 -3.11 -34.22 -37.14
CA ALA A 118 -2.95 -34.93 -35.87
C ALA A 118 -3.34 -36.40 -35.94
N TRP A 119 -4.24 -36.79 -36.86
CA TRP A 119 -4.63 -38.20 -37.03
C TRP A 119 -3.66 -38.95 -37.93
N GLN A 120 -3.02 -40.01 -37.40
CA GLN A 120 -2.21 -40.93 -38.20
C GLN A 120 -2.99 -42.22 -38.46
N ALA A 121 -3.37 -42.42 -39.73
CA ALA A 121 -4.17 -43.57 -40.15
C ALA A 121 -3.43 -44.91 -39.96
N ASP A 122 -2.11 -44.92 -40.19
CA ASP A 122 -1.28 -46.15 -40.14
C ASP A 122 -1.13 -46.69 -38.71
N SER A 123 -1.01 -45.80 -37.72
CA SER A 123 -0.89 -46.17 -36.31
C SER A 123 -2.23 -46.17 -35.56
N GLN A 124 -3.31 -45.66 -36.16
CA GLN A 124 -4.61 -45.41 -35.52
C GLN A 124 -4.51 -44.56 -34.24
N THR A 125 -3.53 -43.65 -34.19
CA THR A 125 -3.29 -42.79 -33.04
C THR A 125 -3.34 -41.32 -33.42
N PHE A 126 -3.59 -40.48 -32.42
CA PHE A 126 -3.37 -39.05 -32.52
C PHE A 126 -1.93 -38.73 -32.14
N VAL A 127 -1.27 -37.94 -32.97
CA VAL A 127 0.05 -37.37 -32.68
C VAL A 127 -0.14 -35.89 -32.38
N ILE A 128 0.12 -35.54 -31.12
CA ILE A 128 0.12 -34.15 -30.67
C ILE A 128 1.51 -33.57 -30.98
N PRO A 129 1.62 -32.48 -31.76
CA PRO A 129 2.89 -31.82 -32.00
C PRO A 129 3.53 -31.37 -30.69
N SER A 130 4.87 -31.42 -30.62
CA SER A 130 5.61 -30.96 -29.43
C SER A 130 5.54 -29.45 -29.24
N ASP A 131 5.37 -28.68 -30.31
CA ASP A 131 5.22 -27.22 -30.27
C ASP A 131 3.73 -26.82 -30.35
N LEU A 132 3.19 -26.41 -29.20
CA LEU A 132 1.85 -25.85 -29.04
C LEU A 132 1.91 -24.36 -28.65
N SER A 133 2.99 -23.65 -28.99
CA SER A 133 3.15 -22.22 -28.68
C SER A 133 1.99 -21.35 -29.19
N TRP A 134 1.35 -21.74 -30.30
CA TRP A 134 0.15 -21.08 -30.82
C TRP A 134 -1.01 -21.06 -29.81
N ALA A 135 -1.17 -22.10 -29.00
CA ALA A 135 -2.22 -22.16 -27.98
C ALA A 135 -1.93 -21.17 -26.85
N ARG A 136 -0.65 -21.03 -26.48
CA ARG A 136 -0.20 -20.02 -25.51
C ARG A 136 -0.44 -18.61 -26.03
N THR A 137 -0.11 -18.32 -27.29
CA THR A 137 -0.41 -17.00 -27.90
C THR A 137 -1.90 -16.66 -27.84
N ILE A 138 -2.79 -17.62 -28.09
CA ILE A 138 -4.25 -17.39 -27.97
C ILE A 138 -4.64 -17.08 -26.52
N ASP A 139 -4.10 -17.83 -25.56
CA ASP A 139 -4.33 -17.62 -24.12
C ASP A 139 -3.85 -16.23 -23.67
N ASP A 140 -2.68 -15.79 -24.13
CA ASP A 140 -2.09 -14.48 -23.82
C ASP A 140 -2.89 -13.32 -24.42
N LEU A 141 -3.38 -13.47 -25.66
CA LEU A 141 -4.24 -12.46 -26.28
C LEU A 141 -5.62 -12.37 -25.60
N GLN A 142 -6.16 -13.51 -25.14
CA GLN A 142 -7.39 -13.53 -24.34
C GLN A 142 -7.17 -12.85 -22.99
N PHE A 143 -6.04 -13.14 -22.33
CA PHE A 143 -5.61 -12.45 -21.11
C PHE A 143 -5.54 -10.94 -21.31
N ALA A 144 -4.81 -10.49 -22.35
CA ALA A 144 -4.61 -9.08 -22.66
C ALA A 144 -5.97 -8.37 -22.81
N LYS A 145 -6.94 -9.02 -23.45
CA LYS A 145 -8.30 -8.49 -23.58
C LYS A 145 -9.06 -8.43 -22.25
N VAL A 146 -9.05 -9.51 -21.47
CA VAL A 146 -9.78 -9.59 -20.18
C VAL A 146 -9.24 -8.56 -19.19
N TYR A 147 -7.92 -8.41 -19.16
CA TYR A 147 -7.22 -7.52 -18.24
C TYR A 147 -6.94 -6.12 -18.81
N GLN A 148 -7.26 -5.91 -20.09
CA GLN A 148 -7.04 -4.66 -20.82
C GLN A 148 -5.57 -4.23 -20.83
N VAL A 149 -4.68 -5.19 -21.07
CA VAL A 149 -3.25 -4.95 -21.27
C VAL A 149 -3.04 -4.55 -22.72
N SER A 150 -2.44 -3.38 -22.92
CA SER A 150 -2.04 -2.85 -24.23
C SER A 150 -0.52 -2.86 -24.37
N ARG A 151 -0.04 -2.83 -25.62
CA ARG A 151 1.38 -2.68 -25.89
C ARG A 151 1.88 -1.29 -25.45
N PRO A 152 2.94 -1.21 -24.62
CA PRO A 152 3.57 0.07 -24.29
C PRO A 152 4.15 0.77 -25.51
N ASP A 153 4.18 2.10 -25.48
CA ASP A 153 4.70 2.90 -26.58
C ASP A 153 6.18 2.60 -26.86
N GLY A 154 6.52 2.49 -28.14
CA GLY A 154 7.87 2.18 -28.60
C GLY A 154 8.31 0.72 -28.43
N MET A 155 7.48 -0.15 -27.84
CA MET A 155 7.79 -1.57 -27.69
C MET A 155 7.67 -2.31 -29.04
N SER A 156 8.65 -3.16 -29.34
CA SER A 156 8.60 -4.02 -30.53
C SER A 156 7.52 -5.10 -30.38
N GLU A 157 7.05 -5.67 -31.49
CA GLU A 157 6.08 -6.79 -31.44
C GLU A 157 6.66 -8.00 -30.71
N GLN A 158 7.97 -8.27 -30.88
CA GLN A 158 8.62 -9.40 -30.22
C GLN A 158 8.68 -9.20 -28.71
N ASP A 159 9.04 -8.01 -28.25
CA ASP A 159 9.08 -7.68 -26.82
C ASP A 159 7.67 -7.67 -26.24
N TYR A 160 6.66 -7.27 -27.02
CA TYR A 160 5.27 -7.29 -26.56
C TYR A 160 4.75 -8.70 -26.28
N GLN A 161 5.13 -9.69 -27.10
CA GLN A 161 4.79 -11.09 -26.81
C GLN A 161 5.44 -11.59 -25.51
N VAL A 162 6.69 -11.18 -25.24
CA VAL A 162 7.38 -11.50 -23.98
C VAL A 162 6.71 -10.78 -22.80
N TYR A 163 6.38 -9.50 -22.96
CA TYR A 163 5.67 -8.68 -21.97
C TYR A 163 4.31 -9.30 -21.61
N LEU A 164 3.49 -9.65 -22.60
CA LEU A 164 2.18 -10.27 -22.38
C LEU A 164 2.29 -11.62 -21.67
N SER A 165 3.15 -12.52 -22.16
CA SER A 165 3.28 -13.85 -21.54
C SER A 165 3.78 -13.76 -20.10
N THR A 166 4.73 -12.86 -19.82
CA THR A 166 5.27 -12.65 -18.46
C THR A 166 4.19 -12.11 -17.52
N LEU A 167 3.46 -11.06 -17.95
CA LEU A 167 2.37 -10.51 -17.16
C LEU A 167 1.24 -11.53 -16.94
N HIS A 168 0.94 -12.36 -17.94
CA HIS A 168 -0.07 -13.40 -17.80
C HIS A 168 0.32 -14.42 -16.71
N ASP A 169 1.58 -14.85 -16.67
CA ASP A 169 2.07 -15.77 -15.63
C ASP A 169 2.04 -15.14 -14.23
N GLN A 170 2.45 -13.87 -14.12
CA GLN A 170 2.39 -13.11 -12.88
C GLN A 170 0.95 -12.92 -12.39
N VAL A 171 0.02 -12.64 -13.31
CA VAL A 171 -1.42 -12.52 -13.01
C VAL A 171 -2.01 -13.85 -12.56
N LYS A 172 -1.63 -14.97 -13.17
CA LYS A 172 -2.01 -16.31 -12.69
C LYS A 172 -1.50 -16.55 -11.26
N GLY A 173 -0.29 -16.08 -10.94
CA GLY A 173 0.26 -16.09 -9.58
C GLY A 173 -0.62 -15.32 -8.60
N PHE A 174 -0.97 -14.07 -8.91
CA PHE A 174 -1.84 -13.27 -8.04
C PHE A 174 -3.25 -13.84 -7.89
N GLU A 175 -3.84 -14.38 -8.95
CA GLU A 175 -5.14 -15.07 -8.88
C GLU A 175 -5.07 -16.31 -7.97
N ALA A 176 -3.99 -17.08 -8.05
CA ALA A 176 -3.76 -18.25 -7.20
C ALA A 176 -3.55 -17.87 -5.73
N ASP A 177 -2.87 -16.75 -5.47
CA ASP A 177 -2.70 -16.19 -4.12
C ASP A 177 -4.03 -15.65 -3.54
N GLY A 178 -5.04 -15.41 -4.39
CA GLY A 178 -6.38 -15.01 -3.97
C GLY A 178 -6.70 -13.52 -4.17
N TRP A 179 -5.89 -12.79 -4.94
CA TRP A 179 -6.22 -11.42 -5.36
C TRP A 179 -7.40 -11.42 -6.33
N THR A 180 -8.27 -10.40 -6.26
CA THR A 180 -9.33 -10.30 -7.26
C THR A 180 -8.82 -9.71 -8.57
N LYS A 181 -9.43 -10.11 -9.69
CA LYS A 181 -9.13 -9.55 -11.02
C LYS A 181 -9.14 -8.03 -11.06
N LYS A 182 -9.97 -7.38 -10.22
CA LYS A 182 -10.06 -5.92 -10.14
C LYS A 182 -8.81 -5.32 -9.51
N ALA A 183 -8.35 -5.83 -8.37
CA ALA A 183 -7.09 -5.37 -7.77
C ALA A 183 -5.89 -5.64 -8.67
N ILE A 184 -5.85 -6.79 -9.35
CA ILE A 184 -4.79 -7.10 -10.30
C ILE A 184 -4.80 -6.10 -11.47
N ARG A 185 -5.96 -5.82 -12.07
CA ARG A 185 -6.09 -4.89 -13.20
C ARG A 185 -5.81 -3.44 -12.81
N GLU A 186 -6.56 -2.92 -11.83
CA GLU A 186 -6.53 -1.50 -11.45
C GLU A 186 -5.37 -1.16 -10.52
N GLY A 187 -4.81 -2.15 -9.81
CA GLY A 187 -3.64 -2.01 -8.95
C GLY A 187 -2.35 -2.33 -9.72
N TYR A 188 -2.05 -3.62 -9.86
CA TYR A 188 -0.78 -4.14 -10.40
C TYR A 188 -0.54 -3.75 -11.87
N LEU A 189 -1.42 -4.18 -12.79
CA LEU A 189 -1.21 -3.95 -14.22
C LEU A 189 -1.25 -2.46 -14.58
N SER A 190 -2.07 -1.68 -13.88
CA SER A 190 -2.06 -0.21 -14.00
C SER A 190 -0.73 0.40 -13.54
N ALA A 191 -0.08 -0.14 -12.49
CA ALA A 191 1.23 0.33 -12.05
C ALA A 191 2.31 -0.02 -13.09
N VAL A 192 2.30 -1.26 -13.62
CA VAL A 192 3.22 -1.67 -14.70
C VAL A 192 3.04 -0.76 -15.92
N ALA A 193 1.81 -0.51 -16.36
CA ALA A 193 1.53 0.31 -17.54
C ALA A 193 2.03 1.76 -17.42
N VAL A 194 2.10 2.30 -16.20
CA VAL A 194 2.61 3.66 -15.94
C VAL A 194 4.12 3.68 -15.71
N GLY A 195 4.65 2.66 -15.00
CA GLY A 195 6.04 2.65 -14.56
C GLY A 195 7.01 2.00 -15.56
N TYR A 196 6.54 1.11 -16.44
CA TYR A 196 7.40 0.48 -17.44
C TYR A 196 7.89 1.52 -18.46
N ASP A 197 9.20 1.53 -18.72
CA ASP A 197 9.80 2.43 -19.72
C ASP A 197 10.79 1.66 -20.60
N SER A 198 10.43 1.54 -21.88
CA SER A 198 11.25 0.88 -22.91
C SER A 198 12.56 1.64 -23.22
N ARG A 199 12.70 2.89 -22.76
CA ARG A 199 13.88 3.73 -22.98
C ARG A 199 14.93 3.60 -21.87
N GLN A 200 14.58 2.99 -20.74
CA GLN A 200 15.53 2.73 -19.67
C GLN A 200 16.50 1.62 -20.07
N ASP A 201 17.75 1.73 -19.63
CA ASP A 201 18.77 0.69 -19.80
C ASP A 201 18.59 -0.44 -18.77
N ILE A 202 17.35 -0.91 -18.61
CA ILE A 202 16.97 -2.01 -17.72
C ILE A 202 16.21 -3.04 -18.57
N PRO A 203 16.66 -4.30 -18.63
CA PRO A 203 15.99 -5.35 -19.38
C PRO A 203 14.50 -5.49 -19.05
N LEU A 204 13.66 -5.73 -20.07
CA LEU A 204 12.20 -5.90 -19.94
C LEU A 204 11.82 -6.84 -18.77
N LEU A 205 12.40 -8.04 -18.74
CA LEU A 205 12.08 -9.04 -17.71
C LEU A 205 12.51 -8.58 -16.31
N GLN A 206 13.58 -7.80 -16.20
CA GLN A 206 14.03 -7.26 -14.92
C GLN A 206 13.09 -6.16 -14.41
N GLN A 207 12.59 -5.29 -15.29
CA GLN A 207 11.56 -4.30 -14.92
C GLN A 207 10.28 -5.01 -14.45
N LEU A 208 9.79 -6.00 -15.21
CA LEU A 208 8.57 -6.74 -14.85
C LEU A 208 8.73 -7.54 -13.56
N ALA A 209 9.90 -8.13 -13.31
CA ALA A 209 10.21 -8.79 -12.05
C ALA A 209 10.17 -7.80 -10.89
N ALA A 210 10.74 -6.60 -11.03
CA ALA A 210 10.72 -5.58 -9.99
C ALA A 210 9.28 -5.18 -9.60
N PHE A 211 8.39 -4.96 -10.57
CA PHE A 211 6.98 -4.68 -10.28
C PHE A 211 6.29 -5.84 -9.56
N TYR A 212 6.60 -7.07 -9.95
CA TYR A 212 6.01 -8.27 -9.34
C TYR A 212 6.47 -8.46 -7.90
N GLU A 213 7.76 -8.28 -7.64
CA GLU A 213 8.32 -8.31 -6.28
C GLU A 213 7.78 -7.16 -5.43
N GLU A 214 7.67 -5.94 -5.97
CA GLU A 214 7.07 -4.83 -5.25
C GLU A 214 5.63 -5.17 -4.85
N ALA A 215 4.79 -5.65 -5.76
CA ALA A 215 3.42 -6.06 -5.46
C ALA A 215 3.30 -7.18 -4.42
N ARG A 216 4.37 -7.98 -4.23
CA ARG A 216 4.46 -9.05 -3.22
C ARG A 216 5.17 -8.64 -1.92
N THR A 217 5.73 -7.44 -1.87
CA THR A 217 6.34 -6.88 -0.65
C THR A 217 5.25 -6.25 0.21
N PHE A 218 5.07 -6.73 1.45
CA PHE A 218 3.99 -6.25 2.32
C PHE A 218 4.10 -4.75 2.56
N GLY A 219 3.00 -4.04 2.29
CA GLY A 219 2.91 -2.59 2.48
C GLY A 219 3.72 -1.76 1.47
N SER A 220 4.21 -2.32 0.37
CA SER A 220 4.76 -1.52 -0.74
C SER A 220 3.68 -0.69 -1.45
N GLY A 221 4.07 0.25 -2.32
CA GLY A 221 3.13 1.10 -3.05
C GLY A 221 2.11 0.31 -3.88
N ILE A 222 2.57 -0.68 -4.65
CA ILE A 222 1.68 -1.52 -5.46
C ILE A 222 0.82 -2.43 -4.57
N PHE A 223 1.39 -3.02 -3.52
CA PHE A 223 0.64 -3.85 -2.57
C PHE A 223 -0.50 -3.04 -1.93
N GLN A 224 -0.21 -1.84 -1.42
CA GLN A 224 -1.21 -0.96 -0.80
C GLN A 224 -2.33 -0.58 -1.78
N LYS A 225 -1.99 -0.33 -3.04
CA LYS A 225 -2.98 -0.02 -4.09
C LYS A 225 -3.90 -1.22 -4.35
N MET A 226 -3.34 -2.42 -4.51
CA MET A 226 -4.12 -3.65 -4.69
C MET A 226 -4.99 -3.95 -3.46
N TRP A 227 -4.41 -3.82 -2.26
CA TRP A 227 -5.09 -3.97 -0.97
C TRP A 227 -6.31 -3.07 -0.86
N GLY A 228 -6.15 -1.76 -1.10
CA GLY A 228 -7.25 -0.79 -0.99
C GLY A 228 -8.40 -1.07 -1.95
N ILE A 229 -8.09 -1.49 -3.19
CA ILE A 229 -9.11 -1.87 -4.19
C ILE A 229 -9.93 -3.07 -3.71
N ASP A 230 -9.26 -4.11 -3.21
CA ASP A 230 -9.92 -5.34 -2.79
C ASP A 230 -10.62 -5.20 -1.43
N LEU A 231 -10.07 -4.45 -0.48
CA LEU A 231 -10.70 -4.19 0.80
C LEU A 231 -12.01 -3.39 0.60
N LYS A 232 -11.99 -2.39 -0.29
CA LYS A 232 -13.23 -1.66 -0.66
C LYS A 232 -14.30 -2.59 -1.23
N LYS A 233 -13.89 -3.64 -1.95
CA LYS A 233 -14.80 -4.67 -2.48
C LYS A 233 -15.26 -5.66 -1.42
N ALA A 234 -14.42 -5.96 -0.42
CA ALA A 234 -14.80 -6.76 0.74
C ALA A 234 -15.99 -6.12 1.45
N GLY A 235 -15.98 -4.81 1.64
CA GLY A 235 -17.05 -4.11 2.37
C GLY A 235 -17.16 -4.72 3.78
N GLU A 236 -18.34 -5.26 4.12
CA GLU A 236 -18.60 -5.94 5.41
C GLU A 236 -18.41 -7.47 5.34
N LYS A 237 -17.82 -8.00 4.26
CA LYS A 237 -17.68 -9.45 4.05
C LYS A 237 -16.41 -10.00 4.72
N SER A 238 -16.62 -10.72 5.83
CA SER A 238 -15.55 -11.35 6.62
C SER A 238 -14.69 -12.33 5.82
N ASP A 239 -15.27 -13.16 4.94
CA ASP A 239 -14.54 -14.13 4.11
C ASP A 239 -13.52 -13.47 3.18
N ARG A 240 -13.89 -12.37 2.53
CA ARG A 240 -12.96 -11.62 1.67
C ARG A 240 -11.86 -10.94 2.48
N ALA A 241 -12.19 -10.38 3.63
CA ALA A 241 -11.20 -9.77 4.51
C ALA A 241 -10.20 -10.82 5.05
N GLN A 242 -10.67 -12.01 5.42
CA GLN A 242 -9.80 -13.13 5.81
C GLN A 242 -8.89 -13.57 4.66
N ALA A 243 -9.38 -13.63 3.42
CA ALA A 243 -8.55 -13.94 2.26
C ALA A 243 -7.45 -12.89 2.02
N LEU A 244 -7.73 -11.59 2.27
CA LEU A 244 -6.70 -10.55 2.22
C LEU A 244 -5.66 -10.72 3.33
N LEU A 245 -6.09 -11.05 4.55
CA LEU A 245 -5.16 -11.34 5.65
C LEU A 245 -4.29 -12.56 5.35
N GLN A 246 -4.82 -13.61 4.71
CA GLN A 246 -4.02 -14.77 4.26
C GLN A 246 -2.94 -14.37 3.27
N ILE A 247 -3.25 -13.50 2.31
CA ILE A 247 -2.25 -12.93 1.39
C ILE A 247 -1.19 -12.17 2.17
N ALA A 248 -1.59 -11.31 3.12
CA ALA A 248 -0.66 -10.56 3.95
C ALA A 248 0.28 -11.47 4.75
N MET A 249 -0.24 -12.53 5.39
CA MET A 249 0.57 -13.48 6.16
C MET A 249 1.53 -14.26 5.23
N SER A 250 1.05 -14.67 4.06
CA SER A 250 1.89 -15.36 3.07
C SER A 250 3.02 -14.46 2.55
N TYR A 251 2.71 -13.20 2.22
CA TYR A 251 3.68 -12.27 1.63
C TYR A 251 4.67 -11.74 2.65
N SER A 252 4.27 -11.60 3.91
CA SER A 252 5.21 -11.26 5.00
C SER A 252 6.07 -12.44 5.46
N GLY A 253 5.78 -13.66 5.01
CA GLY A 253 6.50 -14.86 5.44
C GLY A 253 6.18 -15.28 6.87
N MET A 254 5.00 -14.92 7.40
CA MET A 254 4.57 -15.33 8.73
C MET A 254 4.52 -16.86 8.86
N PRO A 255 5.10 -17.44 9.93
CA PRO A 255 5.09 -18.88 10.13
C PRO A 255 3.66 -19.40 10.33
N GLU A 256 3.41 -20.67 9.99
CA GLU A 256 2.14 -21.32 10.33
C GLU A 256 2.01 -21.55 11.85
N GLY A 257 3.14 -21.75 12.54
CA GLY A 257 3.23 -21.90 13.99
C GLY A 257 3.37 -20.58 14.74
N ASP A 258 3.91 -20.64 15.95
CA ASP A 258 4.26 -19.45 16.73
C ASP A 258 5.53 -18.79 16.19
N LEU A 259 5.65 -17.49 16.43
CA LEU A 259 6.93 -16.79 16.41
C LEU A 259 7.88 -17.44 17.43
N ASP A 260 9.16 -17.56 17.08
CA ASP A 260 10.17 -18.19 17.95
C ASP A 260 10.91 -17.19 18.85
N GLY A 261 10.65 -15.90 18.67
CA GLY A 261 11.27 -14.81 19.44
C GLY A 261 12.72 -14.53 19.09
N SER A 262 13.28 -15.17 18.06
CA SER A 262 14.66 -14.93 17.62
C SER A 262 14.78 -13.66 16.76
N ALA A 263 15.95 -13.04 16.83
CA ALA A 263 16.31 -11.95 15.94
C ALA A 263 16.35 -12.41 14.48
N GLU A 264 16.81 -13.64 14.23
CA GLU A 264 16.90 -14.21 12.87
C GLU A 264 15.53 -14.34 12.22
N GLN A 265 14.54 -14.94 12.89
CA GLN A 265 13.19 -15.05 12.36
C GLN A 265 12.56 -13.66 12.18
N THR A 266 12.76 -12.76 13.14
CA THR A 266 12.25 -11.38 13.06
C THR A 266 12.82 -10.67 11.84
N GLN A 267 14.13 -10.69 11.64
CA GLN A 267 14.79 -10.12 10.45
C GLN A 267 14.28 -10.76 9.15
N GLY A 268 14.09 -12.08 9.13
CA GLY A 268 13.55 -12.81 7.99
C GLY A 268 12.17 -12.32 7.58
N ILE A 269 11.26 -12.14 8.54
CA ILE A 269 9.92 -11.59 8.29
C ILE A 269 10.01 -10.12 7.85
N LEU A 270 10.79 -9.28 8.56
CA LEU A 270 10.93 -7.87 8.24
C LEU A 270 11.53 -7.61 6.84
N ALA A 271 12.34 -8.52 6.32
CA ALA A 271 12.88 -8.43 4.96
C ALA A 271 11.79 -8.47 3.86
N HIS A 272 10.60 -8.97 4.19
CA HIS A 272 9.44 -8.99 3.30
C HIS A 272 8.50 -7.78 3.45
N LEU A 273 8.78 -6.88 4.39
CA LEU A 273 8.02 -5.65 4.60
C LEU A 273 8.71 -4.48 3.89
N SER A 274 7.90 -3.55 3.37
CA SER A 274 8.43 -2.37 2.68
C SER A 274 9.18 -1.46 3.66
N LYS A 275 10.41 -1.07 3.29
CA LYS A 275 11.22 -0.10 4.04
C LYS A 275 10.64 1.32 4.04
N ASP A 276 9.76 1.61 3.07
CA ASP A 276 9.10 2.92 2.96
C ASP A 276 7.82 3.00 3.80
N LEU A 277 7.44 1.90 4.47
CA LEU A 277 6.24 1.84 5.30
C LEU A 277 6.51 2.44 6.69
N ALA A 278 6.30 3.75 6.79
CA ALA A 278 6.51 4.50 8.03
C ALA A 278 5.50 4.14 9.14
N PRO A 279 5.85 4.34 10.43
CA PRO A 279 4.96 4.08 11.56
C PRO A 279 3.64 4.84 11.55
N ASP A 280 3.58 6.00 10.89
CA ASP A 280 2.38 6.84 10.77
C ASP A 280 1.61 6.67 9.44
N ALA A 281 1.97 5.67 8.63
CA ALA A 281 1.35 5.44 7.34
C ALA A 281 -0.15 5.10 7.47
N ARG A 282 -0.99 5.74 6.65
CA ARG A 282 -2.45 5.46 6.56
C ARG A 282 -2.79 4.01 6.18
N PHE A 283 -1.82 3.26 5.66
CA PHE A 283 -2.01 1.84 5.38
C PHE A 283 -2.35 1.05 6.65
N TRP A 284 -1.83 1.46 7.81
CA TRP A 284 -2.10 0.82 9.09
C TRP A 284 -3.60 0.85 9.44
N ASP A 285 -4.27 1.99 9.25
CA ASP A 285 -5.74 2.11 9.40
C ASP A 285 -6.46 1.12 8.46
N SER A 286 -5.97 1.00 7.22
CA SER A 286 -6.55 0.08 6.23
C SER A 286 -6.31 -1.39 6.58
N PHE A 287 -5.18 -1.73 7.20
CA PHE A 287 -4.88 -3.08 7.64
C PHE A 287 -5.73 -3.46 8.85
N SER A 288 -5.77 -2.58 9.87
CA SER A 288 -6.65 -2.68 11.03
C SER A 288 -8.10 -2.87 10.61
N LYS A 289 -8.57 -2.10 9.63
CA LYS A 289 -9.94 -2.24 9.13
C LYS A 289 -10.22 -3.63 8.55
N ALA A 290 -9.26 -4.23 7.86
CA ALA A 290 -9.42 -5.59 7.34
C ALA A 290 -9.54 -6.61 8.48
N VAL A 291 -8.76 -6.46 9.56
CA VAL A 291 -8.88 -7.32 10.75
C VAL A 291 -10.25 -7.18 11.41
N GLN A 292 -10.73 -5.95 11.60
CA GLN A 292 -12.05 -5.68 12.17
C GLN A 292 -13.18 -6.32 11.35
N VAL A 293 -13.10 -6.24 10.01
CA VAL A 293 -14.09 -6.86 9.11
C VAL A 293 -13.97 -8.38 9.11
N ALA A 294 -12.74 -8.91 9.15
CA ALA A 294 -12.48 -10.35 9.15
C ALA A 294 -12.98 -11.02 10.42
N TYR A 295 -12.94 -10.32 11.56
CA TYR A 295 -13.22 -10.88 12.88
C TYR A 295 -14.16 -9.98 13.72
N PRO A 296 -15.46 -9.93 13.39
CA PRO A 296 -16.41 -9.17 14.20
C PRO A 296 -16.63 -9.82 15.58
N GLY A 297 -16.79 -8.99 16.63
CA GLY A 297 -17.02 -9.47 17.99
C GLY A 297 -15.83 -10.26 18.54
N ASP A 298 -16.09 -11.28 19.36
CA ASP A 298 -15.04 -12.15 19.91
C ASP A 298 -14.48 -13.18 18.87
N ALA A 299 -14.70 -12.98 17.57
CA ALA A 299 -14.31 -13.96 16.55
C ALA A 299 -12.79 -14.19 16.51
N LEU A 300 -11.97 -13.15 16.70
CA LEU A 300 -10.51 -13.32 16.76
C LEU A 300 -10.09 -13.99 18.08
N SER A 301 -10.70 -13.61 19.21
CA SER A 301 -10.41 -14.11 20.55
C SER A 301 -11.16 -15.37 20.97
N SER A 302 -11.63 -16.18 20.01
CA SER A 302 -12.33 -17.44 20.27
C SER A 302 -11.74 -18.59 19.46
N ALA A 303 -11.83 -19.80 20.01
CA ALA A 303 -11.46 -21.03 19.32
C ALA A 303 -12.36 -21.31 18.10
N GLY A 304 -11.86 -22.13 17.17
CA GLY A 304 -12.55 -22.54 15.95
C GLY A 304 -12.31 -21.62 14.75
N GLY A 305 -12.80 -22.03 13.58
CA GLY A 305 -12.51 -21.34 12.31
C GLY A 305 -11.06 -21.59 11.84
N ASN A 306 -10.48 -20.62 11.12
CA ASN A 306 -9.09 -20.70 10.70
C ASN A 306 -8.17 -20.21 11.83
N GLU A 307 -7.86 -21.11 12.77
CA GLU A 307 -7.02 -20.80 13.94
C GLU A 307 -5.58 -20.43 13.57
N THR A 308 -5.03 -21.01 12.50
CA THR A 308 -3.70 -20.61 11.98
C THR A 308 -3.70 -19.14 11.61
N LEU A 309 -4.69 -18.69 10.83
CA LEU A 309 -4.78 -17.27 10.46
C LEU A 309 -5.01 -16.37 11.68
N LYS A 310 -5.86 -16.78 12.64
CA LYS A 310 -6.09 -16.01 13.87
C LYS A 310 -4.80 -15.82 14.67
N ARG A 311 -4.04 -16.90 14.85
CA ARG A 311 -2.73 -16.89 15.51
C ARG A 311 -1.76 -15.97 14.78
N GLN A 312 -1.61 -16.13 13.46
CA GLN A 312 -0.76 -15.28 12.65
C GLN A 312 -1.16 -13.81 12.78
N VAL A 313 -2.45 -13.48 12.64
CA VAL A 313 -2.95 -12.09 12.75
C VAL A 313 -2.69 -11.52 14.15
N HIS A 314 -2.89 -12.28 15.22
CA HIS A 314 -2.55 -11.83 16.57
C HIS A 314 -1.04 -11.55 16.72
N GLN A 315 -0.20 -12.51 16.37
CA GLN A 315 1.25 -12.40 16.53
C GLN A 315 1.88 -11.39 15.56
N PHE A 316 1.24 -11.11 14.42
CA PHE A 316 1.68 -10.08 13.47
C PHE A 316 1.64 -8.67 14.09
N ARG A 317 0.88 -8.44 15.16
CA ARG A 317 0.92 -7.17 15.92
C ARG A 317 2.32 -6.91 16.50
N TYR A 318 3.02 -7.96 16.91
CA TYR A 318 4.40 -7.89 17.39
C TYR A 318 5.37 -7.61 16.25
N VAL A 319 5.15 -8.23 15.08
CA VAL A 319 5.93 -7.95 13.86
C VAL A 319 5.77 -6.50 13.41
N ILE A 320 4.55 -5.97 13.41
CA ILE A 320 4.30 -4.57 13.05
C ILE A 320 5.04 -3.64 14.03
N SER A 321 4.95 -3.90 15.34
CA SER A 321 5.64 -3.06 16.35
C SER A 321 7.16 -3.09 16.19
N ALA A 322 7.73 -4.29 15.96
CA ALA A 322 9.14 -4.47 15.68
C ALA A 322 9.57 -3.76 14.38
N GLN A 323 8.75 -3.84 13.32
CA GLN A 323 8.98 -3.13 12.07
C GLN A 323 8.99 -1.61 12.27
N GLN A 324 8.06 -1.07 13.07
CA GLN A 324 7.93 0.36 13.30
C GLN A 324 9.11 0.89 14.12
N ALA A 325 9.53 0.18 15.15
CA ALA A 325 10.75 0.48 15.89
C ALA A 325 11.99 0.41 14.99
N GLN A 326 12.12 -0.64 14.17
CA GLN A 326 13.24 -0.76 13.24
C GLN A 326 13.23 0.34 12.18
N TRP A 327 12.06 0.75 11.70
CA TRP A 327 11.94 1.86 10.77
C TRP A 327 12.47 3.16 11.38
N VAL A 328 12.14 3.45 12.63
CA VAL A 328 12.68 4.61 13.35
C VAL A 328 14.20 4.50 13.47
N ARG A 329 14.72 3.32 13.84
CA ARG A 329 16.17 3.07 13.91
C ARG A 329 16.86 3.32 12.58
N ASP A 330 16.36 2.76 11.50
CA ASP A 330 16.97 2.85 10.17
C ASP A 330 16.97 4.28 9.60
N ASN A 331 15.98 5.10 9.96
CA ASN A 331 15.79 6.44 9.40
C ASN A 331 16.31 7.57 10.28
N TYR A 332 16.35 7.39 11.61
CA TYR A 332 16.66 8.47 12.56
C TYR A 332 17.83 8.18 13.50
N ARG A 333 18.13 6.91 13.82
CA ARG A 333 19.23 6.57 14.74
C ARG A 333 20.57 6.80 14.06
N LYS A 334 21.35 7.76 14.58
CA LYS A 334 22.67 8.14 14.04
C LYS A 334 23.74 8.00 15.11
N GLY A 335 24.86 7.35 14.77
CA GLY A 335 25.98 7.19 15.69
C GLY A 335 25.58 6.39 16.94
N GLU A 336 25.77 6.98 18.12
CA GLU A 336 25.49 6.36 19.42
C GLU A 336 24.10 6.72 19.97
N MET A 337 23.20 7.26 19.12
CA MET A 337 21.84 7.60 19.54
C MET A 337 21.11 6.40 20.15
N THR A 338 20.41 6.63 21.26
CA THR A 338 19.46 5.67 21.82
C THR A 338 18.22 5.55 20.92
N ASP A 339 17.41 4.53 21.17
CA ASP A 339 16.13 4.39 20.46
C ASP A 339 15.17 5.54 20.82
N GLU A 340 15.21 6.02 22.07
CA GLU A 340 14.47 7.18 22.55
C GLU A 340 14.87 8.46 21.80
N GLU A 341 16.18 8.71 21.65
CA GLU A 341 16.69 9.86 20.88
C GLU A 341 16.28 9.78 19.40
N ALA A 342 16.34 8.61 18.80
CA ALA A 342 15.87 8.40 17.43
C ALA A 342 14.37 8.65 17.28
N LEU A 343 13.56 8.19 18.25
CA LEU A 343 12.12 8.43 18.27
C LEU A 343 11.82 9.92 18.48
N ALA A 344 12.52 10.60 19.39
CA ALA A 344 12.35 12.03 19.61
C ALA A 344 12.65 12.84 18.35
N ALA A 345 13.74 12.50 17.64
CA ALA A 345 14.08 13.12 16.36
C ALA A 345 13.02 12.88 15.27
N TYR A 346 12.42 11.68 15.24
CA TYR A 346 11.31 11.37 14.34
C TYR A 346 10.07 12.24 14.63
N LEU A 347 9.67 12.35 15.89
CA LEU A 347 8.51 13.16 16.28
C LEU A 347 8.76 14.65 16.04
N ALA A 348 9.97 15.15 16.30
CA ALA A 348 10.34 16.53 16.02
C ALA A 348 10.20 16.91 14.53
N ASP A 349 10.65 16.04 13.62
CA ASP A 349 10.47 16.23 12.17
C ASP A 349 8.98 16.26 11.78
N LYS A 350 8.15 15.44 12.43
CA LYS A 350 6.70 15.40 12.19
C LYS A 350 5.99 16.63 12.72
N ASP A 351 6.35 17.10 13.92
CA ASP A 351 5.81 18.33 14.50
C ASP A 351 6.18 19.55 13.65
N ALA A 352 7.40 19.62 13.13
CA ALA A 352 7.83 20.65 12.19
C ALA A 352 6.98 20.67 10.90
N LYS A 353 6.70 19.49 10.33
CA LYS A 353 5.83 19.34 9.16
C LYS A 353 4.38 19.72 9.46
N ASN A 354 3.83 19.25 10.56
CA ASN A 354 2.48 19.59 11.02
C ASN A 354 2.31 21.10 11.18
N ASN A 355 3.28 21.80 11.78
CA ASN A 355 3.25 23.25 11.90
C ASN A 355 3.15 23.98 10.55
N ILE A 356 3.64 23.38 9.46
CA ILE A 356 3.50 23.90 8.10
C ILE A 356 2.11 23.57 7.54
N PHE A 357 1.64 22.33 7.72
CA PHE A 357 0.36 21.88 7.19
C PHE A 357 -0.85 22.48 7.94
N GLU A 358 -0.77 22.68 9.25
CA GLU A 358 -1.79 23.35 10.05
C GLU A 358 -2.02 24.80 9.59
N LYS A 359 -0.96 25.51 9.20
CA LYS A 359 -1.06 26.84 8.57
C LYS A 359 -1.80 26.80 7.22
N LEU A 360 -1.87 25.63 6.61
CA LEU A 360 -2.60 25.35 5.37
C LEU A 360 -3.96 24.65 5.63
N GLY A 361 -4.35 24.45 6.90
CA GLY A 361 -5.61 23.79 7.29
C GLY A 361 -5.63 22.27 7.10
N LEU A 362 -4.45 21.64 7.04
CA LEU A 362 -4.27 20.20 6.88
C LEU A 362 -3.56 19.69 8.15
N ASN A 363 -4.21 18.89 8.99
CA ASN A 363 -3.53 18.21 10.10
C ASN A 363 -3.80 16.71 9.99
N ASP A 364 -2.74 15.89 10.00
CA ASP A 364 -2.82 14.44 9.75
C ASP A 364 -1.93 13.60 10.68
N PHE A 365 -1.19 14.21 11.60
CA PHE A 365 -0.29 13.51 12.50
C PHE A 365 -0.50 13.96 13.94
N ASP A 366 -0.74 13.00 14.83
CA ASP A 366 -0.96 13.20 16.25
C ASP A 366 -0.43 12.00 17.02
N TYR A 367 0.11 12.23 18.22
CA TYR A 367 0.59 11.20 19.13
C TYR A 367 0.19 11.53 20.58
N ASP A 368 -0.05 10.48 21.36
CA ASP A 368 -0.49 10.58 22.74
C ASP A 368 0.53 9.96 23.69
N LEU A 369 0.95 10.74 24.69
CA LEU A 369 1.82 10.35 25.82
C LEU A 369 1.04 10.22 27.13
N THR A 370 -0.26 10.52 27.13
CA THR A 370 -1.18 10.50 28.27
C THR A 370 -1.90 9.16 28.43
N GLU A 371 -1.91 8.35 27.37
CA GLU A 371 -2.36 6.96 27.44
C GLU A 371 -1.57 6.18 28.49
N SER A 372 -2.29 5.30 29.20
CA SER A 372 -1.78 4.73 30.44
C SER A 372 -0.61 3.74 30.21
N SER A 373 0.61 4.11 30.61
CA SER A 373 1.79 3.22 30.59
C SER A 373 1.77 2.11 31.66
N ARG A 374 0.77 2.12 32.56
CA ARG A 374 0.62 1.18 33.69
C ARG A 374 0.87 -0.30 33.35
N LEU A 375 0.36 -0.76 32.20
CA LEU A 375 0.43 -2.19 31.80
C LEU A 375 1.82 -2.62 31.31
N HIS A 376 2.72 -1.67 31.13
CA HIS A 376 4.09 -1.88 30.67
C HIS A 376 5.10 -1.73 31.81
N ASN A 377 4.67 -1.69 33.07
CA ASN A 377 5.53 -1.59 34.24
C ASN A 377 5.34 -2.81 35.15
N LYS A 378 5.51 -4.01 34.57
CA LYS A 378 5.28 -5.27 35.29
C LYS A 378 6.45 -5.62 36.21
N THR A 379 6.12 -6.21 37.35
CA THR A 379 7.08 -6.79 38.31
C THR A 379 6.54 -8.12 38.82
N ALA A 380 7.41 -8.93 39.38
CA ALA A 380 7.04 -10.15 40.07
C ALA A 380 7.50 -10.08 41.54
N VAL A 381 6.86 -10.84 42.42
CA VAL A 381 7.34 -11.02 43.81
C VAL A 381 7.71 -12.48 43.99
N ASN A 382 8.96 -12.72 44.36
CA ASN A 382 9.42 -14.06 44.67
C ASN A 382 8.73 -14.55 45.96
N PRO A 383 7.96 -15.65 45.91
CA PRO A 383 7.15 -16.09 47.05
C PRO A 383 8.00 -16.59 48.23
N ASP A 384 9.25 -16.97 48.00
CA ASP A 384 10.15 -17.48 49.04
C ASP A 384 10.93 -16.37 49.73
N THR A 385 11.34 -15.33 49.00
CA THR A 385 12.18 -14.24 49.52
C THR A 385 11.43 -12.94 49.78
N ASP A 386 10.21 -12.79 49.25
CA ASP A 386 9.44 -11.53 49.21
C ASP A 386 10.18 -10.40 48.49
N GLU A 387 11.19 -10.76 47.68
CA GLU A 387 11.96 -9.81 46.87
C GLU A 387 11.22 -9.49 45.56
N VAL A 388 11.35 -8.23 45.15
CA VAL A 388 10.76 -7.74 43.91
C VAL A 388 11.69 -8.05 42.76
N GLU A 389 11.17 -8.78 41.77
CA GLU A 389 11.87 -9.11 40.54
C GLU A 389 11.38 -8.21 39.39
N TYR A 390 12.35 -7.60 38.71
CA TYR A 390 12.10 -6.77 37.53
C TYR A 390 12.50 -7.54 36.27
N PRO A 391 11.75 -7.40 35.16
CA PRO A 391 12.17 -7.95 33.88
C PRO A 391 13.60 -7.51 33.53
N GLY A 392 14.47 -8.47 33.18
CA GLY A 392 15.89 -8.22 32.91
C GLY A 392 16.73 -7.94 34.16
N GLY A 393 16.18 -8.15 35.36
CA GLY A 393 16.87 -7.94 36.65
C GLY A 393 17.15 -6.47 37.00
N ILE A 394 16.59 -5.52 36.26
CA ILE A 394 16.88 -4.09 36.40
C ILE A 394 15.57 -3.30 36.44
N TYR A 395 15.45 -2.40 37.42
CA TYR A 395 14.33 -1.47 37.51
C TYR A 395 14.28 -0.54 36.28
N SER A 396 13.08 -0.34 35.74
CA SER A 396 12.81 0.58 34.62
C SER A 396 11.42 1.19 34.77
N SER A 397 11.31 2.50 34.52
CA SER A 397 10.03 3.19 34.37
C SER A 397 9.71 3.30 32.89
N ASN A 398 8.81 2.44 32.43
CA ASN A 398 8.50 2.35 31.02
C ASN A 398 7.35 3.32 30.69
N PHE A 399 7.55 4.21 29.71
CA PHE A 399 6.50 5.08 29.21
C PHE A 399 6.00 4.61 27.84
N LYS A 400 4.79 5.06 27.51
CA LYS A 400 4.06 4.67 26.31
C LYS A 400 3.82 5.89 25.44
N LEU A 401 4.07 5.74 24.14
CA LEU A 401 3.62 6.65 23.10
C LEU A 401 2.69 5.91 22.15
N VAL A 402 1.58 6.53 21.78
CA VAL A 402 0.59 5.97 20.85
C VAL A 402 0.33 6.93 19.71
N MET A 403 0.21 6.41 18.49
CA MET A 403 -0.15 7.20 17.31
C MET A 403 -1.43 6.64 16.69
N LYS A 404 -2.46 7.50 16.56
CA LYS A 404 -3.77 7.13 15.99
C LYS A 404 -4.39 5.86 16.59
N PHE A 405 -4.13 5.61 17.87
CA PHE A 405 -4.52 4.38 18.60
C PHE A 405 -3.92 3.07 18.07
N HIS A 406 -3.27 3.04 16.91
CA HIS A 406 -2.75 1.83 16.28
C HIS A 406 -1.28 1.54 16.64
N THR A 407 -0.40 2.49 16.33
CA THR A 407 1.05 2.35 16.51
C THR A 407 1.43 2.67 17.94
N GLU A 408 2.11 1.74 18.61
CA GLU A 408 2.56 1.93 19.99
C GLU A 408 4.09 1.80 20.07
N PHE A 409 4.72 2.69 20.85
CA PHE A 409 6.10 2.55 21.26
C PHE A 409 6.16 2.50 22.78
N ILE A 410 6.92 1.55 23.30
CA ILE A 410 7.24 1.47 24.72
C ILE A 410 8.73 1.71 24.87
N ILE A 411 9.09 2.69 25.70
CA ILE A 411 10.47 3.08 25.94
C ILE A 411 10.81 2.79 27.40
N GLY A 412 11.94 2.12 27.62
CA GLY A 412 12.49 1.89 28.95
C GLY A 412 13.41 3.02 29.41
N SER A 413 13.71 3.08 30.72
CA SER A 413 14.58 4.12 31.32
C SER A 413 16.02 4.13 30.80
N ASP A 414 16.44 3.12 30.03
CA ASP A 414 17.72 3.06 29.33
C ASP A 414 17.67 3.59 27.90
N GLY A 415 16.53 4.18 27.51
CA GLY A 415 16.31 4.75 26.18
C GLY A 415 16.14 3.71 25.07
N GLN A 416 15.86 2.44 25.41
CA GLN A 416 15.66 1.37 24.42
C GLN A 416 14.18 1.12 24.13
N PHE A 417 13.87 0.77 22.88
CA PHE A 417 12.56 0.23 22.53
C PHE A 417 12.34 -1.11 23.26
N LEU A 418 11.15 -1.28 23.83
CA LEU A 418 10.68 -2.54 24.38
C LEU A 418 9.68 -3.14 23.40
N ASN A 419 10.12 -4.10 22.60
CA ASN A 419 9.28 -4.88 21.70
C ASN A 419 9.27 -6.35 22.11
N GLU A 420 8.16 -7.01 21.85
CA GLU A 420 7.99 -8.44 22.11
C GLU A 420 9.02 -9.31 21.36
N ILE A 421 9.24 -8.96 20.09
CA ILE A 421 10.32 -9.46 19.25
C ILE A 421 11.18 -8.29 18.80
N ASP A 422 12.49 -8.47 18.65
CA ASP A 422 13.39 -7.41 18.21
C ASP A 422 14.38 -7.96 17.17
N PRO A 423 14.54 -7.32 16.00
CA PRO A 423 15.51 -7.78 15.00
C PRO A 423 16.96 -7.65 15.45
N GLU A 424 17.27 -6.93 16.54
CA GLU A 424 18.63 -6.77 17.08
C GLU A 424 18.92 -7.70 18.26
N LYS A 425 17.92 -8.39 18.82
CA LYS A 425 18.05 -9.18 20.06
C LYS A 425 17.15 -10.41 20.07
N ASP A 426 17.72 -11.56 20.41
CA ASP A 426 16.91 -12.74 20.73
C ASP A 426 16.14 -12.54 22.03
N TYR A 427 14.98 -13.19 22.16
CA TYR A 427 14.09 -13.04 23.32
C TYR A 427 14.78 -13.29 24.67
N GLN A 428 15.77 -14.20 24.74
CA GLN A 428 16.52 -14.49 25.98
C GLN A 428 17.35 -13.29 26.46
N PHE A 429 17.70 -12.36 25.57
CA PHE A 429 18.41 -11.12 25.88
C PHE A 429 17.48 -9.89 25.84
N ASN A 430 16.18 -10.11 25.67
CA ASN A 430 15.16 -9.08 25.50
C ASN A 430 13.97 -9.27 26.46
N GLU A 431 14.18 -9.87 27.64
CA GLU A 431 13.11 -10.16 28.61
C GLU A 431 12.23 -8.93 28.93
N ARG A 432 12.83 -7.74 29.05
CA ARG A 432 12.08 -6.48 29.23
C ARG A 432 11.09 -6.20 28.10
N GLY A 433 11.50 -6.46 26.87
CA GLY A 433 10.67 -6.36 25.67
C GLY A 433 9.58 -7.43 25.64
N VAL A 434 9.91 -8.69 25.94
CA VAL A 434 8.93 -9.80 25.99
C VAL A 434 7.85 -9.57 27.06
N VAL A 435 8.22 -9.02 28.21
CA VAL A 435 7.28 -8.82 29.34
C VAL A 435 6.47 -7.53 29.19
N ASN A 436 7.08 -6.43 28.74
CA ASN A 436 6.47 -5.10 28.73
C ASN A 436 6.25 -4.52 27.32
N GLY A 437 6.48 -5.31 26.27
CA GLY A 437 6.64 -4.81 24.92
C GLY A 437 5.42 -4.11 24.32
N ALA A 438 5.71 -3.31 23.30
CA ALA A 438 4.72 -2.73 22.41
C ALA A 438 3.96 -3.81 21.63
N SER A 439 2.70 -3.52 21.34
CA SER A 439 1.89 -4.30 20.41
C SER A 439 0.97 -3.36 19.64
N PHE A 440 0.96 -3.48 18.32
CA PHE A 440 0.11 -2.69 17.45
C PHE A 440 -1.38 -2.98 17.72
N ASN A 441 -2.26 -2.00 17.76
CA ASN A 441 -3.70 -2.23 17.98
C ASN A 441 -4.48 -2.27 16.67
N TYR A 442 -5.39 -3.24 16.56
CA TYR A 442 -6.34 -3.32 15.46
C TYR A 442 -7.61 -2.52 15.68
N ALA A 443 -7.98 -2.23 16.93
CA ALA A 443 -9.10 -1.32 17.21
C ALA A 443 -8.72 0.15 16.93
N ASP A 444 -9.74 1.00 16.81
CA ASP A 444 -9.57 2.43 16.52
C ASP A 444 -9.61 3.30 17.80
N SER A 445 -10.05 2.72 18.93
CA SER A 445 -10.15 3.42 20.21
C SER A 445 -10.25 2.45 21.39
N ASN A 446 -10.09 2.95 22.62
CA ASN A 446 -10.15 2.16 23.84
C ASN A 446 -11.59 1.78 24.22
N ASP A 447 -12.17 0.83 23.48
CA ASP A 447 -13.56 0.39 23.61
C ASP A 447 -13.70 -1.15 23.70
N GLU A 448 -14.90 -1.68 23.46
CA GLU A 448 -15.13 -3.11 23.46
C GLU A 448 -14.37 -3.83 22.33
N LEU A 449 -14.20 -3.19 21.17
CA LEU A 449 -13.48 -3.76 20.04
C LEU A 449 -12.00 -3.93 20.37
N HIS A 450 -11.39 -2.97 21.07
CA HIS A 450 -10.04 -3.11 21.59
C HIS A 450 -9.90 -4.33 22.52
N ASN A 451 -10.88 -4.52 23.41
CA ASN A 451 -10.87 -5.71 24.27
C ASN A 451 -10.97 -7.01 23.47
N GLN A 452 -11.78 -7.05 22.41
CA GLN A 452 -12.00 -8.23 21.56
C GLN A 452 -10.80 -8.58 20.67
N LEU A 453 -10.17 -7.58 20.05
CA LEU A 453 -9.11 -7.80 19.07
C LEU A 453 -7.70 -7.76 19.66
N ASP A 454 -7.49 -6.96 20.70
CA ASP A 454 -6.15 -6.59 21.16
C ASP A 454 -5.80 -7.14 22.55
N VAL A 455 -6.81 -7.37 23.41
CA VAL A 455 -6.61 -7.77 24.81
C VAL A 455 -6.92 -9.25 25.05
N LYS A 456 -8.13 -9.71 24.70
CA LYS A 456 -8.56 -11.11 24.97
C LYS A 456 -7.80 -12.14 24.15
N THR A 457 -7.24 -11.75 23.02
CA THR A 457 -6.48 -12.63 22.11
C THR A 457 -5.18 -13.14 22.72
N VAL A 458 -4.58 -12.35 23.62
CA VAL A 458 -3.32 -12.65 24.34
C VAL A 458 -3.37 -14.04 24.98
N SER A 459 -4.45 -14.34 25.72
CA SER A 459 -4.56 -15.64 26.43
C SER A 459 -4.71 -16.87 25.53
N LEU A 460 -5.00 -16.70 24.24
CA LEU A 460 -5.20 -17.82 23.31
C LEU A 460 -4.06 -17.96 22.29
N TRP A 461 -3.50 -16.85 21.83
CA TRP A 461 -2.68 -16.81 20.62
C TRP A 461 -1.27 -16.28 20.83
N ASP A 462 -0.88 -15.95 22.06
CA ASP A 462 0.50 -15.57 22.37
C ASP A 462 1.48 -16.71 22.08
N PRO A 463 2.69 -16.37 21.60
CA PRO A 463 3.69 -17.38 21.30
C PRO A 463 4.21 -18.04 22.58
N GLU A 464 4.54 -19.33 22.49
CA GLU A 464 4.99 -20.12 23.63
C GLU A 464 6.19 -19.50 24.39
N TYR A 465 7.19 -18.95 23.69
CA TYR A 465 8.36 -18.35 24.35
C TYR A 465 7.96 -17.19 25.27
N ARG A 466 6.96 -16.39 24.90
CA ARG A 466 6.46 -15.28 25.70
C ARG A 466 5.76 -15.81 26.94
N VAL A 467 4.86 -16.77 26.76
CA VAL A 467 4.13 -17.38 27.89
C VAL A 467 5.12 -17.91 28.92
N ASN A 468 6.18 -18.59 28.46
CA ASN A 468 7.23 -19.12 29.32
C ASN A 468 8.10 -18.02 29.96
N THR A 469 8.27 -16.86 29.32
CA THR A 469 9.05 -15.74 29.87
C THR A 469 8.25 -14.97 30.94
N ILE A 470 6.92 -14.92 30.82
CA ILE A 470 6.05 -14.23 31.79
C ILE A 470 5.93 -15.01 33.11
N HIS A 471 6.01 -16.35 33.04
CA HIS A 471 5.95 -17.24 34.21
C HIS A 471 7.36 -17.59 34.68
N ILE A 472 7.69 -17.23 35.92
CA ILE A 472 8.99 -17.44 36.55
C ILE A 472 8.90 -18.70 37.43
N GLY A 473 9.90 -19.59 37.31
CA GLY A 473 9.96 -20.85 38.07
C GLY A 473 9.36 -22.04 37.32
N GLU A 474 9.55 -23.25 37.86
CA GLU A 474 9.05 -24.51 37.27
C GLU A 474 7.82 -25.02 38.05
N ASP A 475 6.84 -25.60 37.33
CA ASP A 475 5.69 -26.32 37.88
C ASP A 475 4.93 -25.57 38.99
N ASN A 476 4.79 -26.20 40.18
CA ASN A 476 3.95 -25.75 41.30
C ASN A 476 4.54 -24.58 42.11
N GLU A 477 5.73 -24.10 41.75
CA GLU A 477 6.41 -22.94 42.36
C GLU A 477 6.41 -21.73 41.41
N SER A 478 5.67 -21.80 40.30
CA SER A 478 5.60 -20.70 39.34
C SER A 478 4.83 -19.49 39.88
N TYR A 479 5.40 -18.31 39.68
CA TYR A 479 4.77 -17.00 39.86
C TYR A 479 4.99 -16.17 38.59
N GLN A 480 4.38 -15.00 38.46
CA GLN A 480 4.36 -14.29 37.18
C GLN A 480 4.60 -12.79 37.32
N TYR A 481 5.05 -12.18 36.23
CA TYR A 481 5.07 -10.73 36.09
C TYR A 481 3.64 -10.18 36.00
N GLU A 482 3.29 -9.30 36.94
CA GLU A 482 1.96 -8.69 37.01
C GLU A 482 2.03 -7.18 36.77
N SER A 483 0.99 -6.62 36.15
CA SER A 483 0.86 -5.17 36.03
C SER A 483 0.27 -4.56 37.31
N PRO A 484 0.72 -3.36 37.73
CA PRO A 484 0.13 -2.69 38.88
C PRO A 484 -1.35 -2.41 38.67
N THR A 485 -2.19 -2.63 39.68
CA THR A 485 -3.55 -2.08 39.71
C THR A 485 -3.53 -0.54 39.66
N ARG A 486 -4.66 0.11 39.33
CA ARG A 486 -4.71 1.58 39.28
C ARG A 486 -4.25 2.25 40.59
N PRO A 487 -4.66 1.80 41.80
CA PRO A 487 -4.16 2.37 43.06
C PRO A 487 -2.67 2.11 43.30
N GLN A 488 -2.19 0.89 43.00
CA GLN A 488 -0.76 0.55 43.11
C GLN A 488 0.11 1.41 42.18
N TYR A 489 -0.41 1.78 41.01
CA TYR A 489 0.29 2.60 40.04
C TYR A 489 0.35 4.08 40.45
N ARG A 490 -0.79 4.66 40.88
CA ARG A 490 -0.93 6.11 41.12
C ARG A 490 -0.55 6.55 42.53
N ASP A 491 -1.00 5.82 43.53
CA ASP A 491 -1.07 6.36 44.89
C ASP A 491 -0.04 5.71 45.82
N ASN A 492 0.58 4.61 45.39
CA ASN A 492 1.46 3.83 46.23
C ASN A 492 2.92 4.23 46.05
N THR A 493 3.50 4.78 47.12
CA THR A 493 4.92 5.17 47.19
C THR A 493 5.79 4.11 47.87
N SER A 494 5.24 2.93 48.17
CA SER A 494 5.94 1.82 48.85
C SER A 494 5.49 0.44 48.36
N GLY A 495 6.41 -0.49 48.12
CA GLY A 495 6.10 -1.85 47.64
C GLY A 495 6.50 -2.06 46.18
N GLN A 496 6.11 -3.20 45.61
CA GLN A 496 6.78 -3.78 44.42
C GLN A 496 6.81 -2.89 43.16
N PHE A 497 5.82 -2.01 42.97
CA PHE A 497 5.75 -1.15 41.79
C PHE A 497 6.36 0.25 42.02
N SER A 498 6.71 0.59 43.26
CA SER A 498 7.29 1.89 43.61
C SER A 498 8.82 1.83 43.57
N TYR A 499 9.47 2.96 43.31
CA TYR A 499 10.94 3.05 43.33
C TYR A 499 11.38 4.39 43.89
N GLY A 500 12.42 4.38 44.74
CA GLY A 500 12.93 5.60 45.36
C GLY A 500 11.94 6.32 46.27
N ASN A 501 10.95 5.60 46.84
CA ASN A 501 9.80 6.16 47.57
C ASN A 501 8.90 7.07 46.70
N ILE A 502 8.88 6.83 45.39
CA ILE A 502 8.06 7.54 44.41
C ILE A 502 7.11 6.52 43.77
N SER A 503 5.88 6.94 43.47
CA SER A 503 4.90 6.08 42.80
C SER A 503 5.37 5.71 41.39
N SER A 504 4.89 4.58 40.86
CA SER A 504 5.17 4.19 39.47
C SER A 504 4.69 5.27 38.48
N PHE A 505 3.51 5.85 38.73
CA PHE A 505 2.96 6.93 37.93
C PHE A 505 3.88 8.15 37.89
N ASP A 506 4.36 8.63 39.04
CA ASP A 506 5.19 9.84 39.09
C ASP A 506 6.57 9.60 38.45
N ASN A 507 7.15 8.41 38.61
CA ASN A 507 8.38 8.06 37.90
C ASN A 507 8.17 8.03 36.37
N VAL A 508 7.06 7.45 35.89
CA VAL A 508 6.73 7.46 34.45
C VAL A 508 6.47 8.88 33.94
N GLN A 509 5.77 9.73 34.71
CA GLN A 509 5.57 11.13 34.32
C GLN A 509 6.89 11.88 34.19
N LYS A 510 7.87 11.58 35.04
CA LYS A 510 9.20 12.16 34.92
C LYS A 510 9.88 11.76 33.61
N GLU A 511 9.82 10.49 33.22
CA GLU A 511 10.37 10.04 31.92
C GLU A 511 9.66 10.70 30.74
N ILE A 512 8.33 10.85 30.80
CA ILE A 512 7.55 11.54 29.76
C ILE A 512 7.95 13.02 29.63
N GLU A 513 8.17 13.73 30.75
CA GLU A 513 8.61 15.13 30.68
C GLU A 513 10.03 15.25 30.12
N ASN A 514 10.95 14.36 30.49
CA ASN A 514 12.29 14.30 29.89
C ASN A 514 12.20 14.07 28.38
N PHE A 515 11.35 13.13 27.94
CA PHE A 515 11.15 12.83 26.52
C PHE A 515 10.56 14.01 25.74
N LYS A 516 9.61 14.75 26.32
CA LYS A 516 9.07 15.98 25.70
C LYS A 516 10.14 17.07 25.56
N GLU A 517 11.05 17.18 26.51
CA GLU A 517 12.19 18.09 26.39
C GLU A 517 13.11 17.65 25.24
N LEU A 518 13.40 16.35 25.15
CA LEU A 518 14.22 15.79 24.07
C LEU A 518 13.62 16.03 22.68
N ILE A 519 12.29 15.89 22.49
CA ILE A 519 11.62 16.23 21.22
C ILE A 519 11.84 17.70 20.86
N ARG A 520 11.76 18.61 21.83
CA ARG A 520 12.00 20.05 21.58
C ARG A 520 13.45 20.31 21.17
N GLU A 521 14.40 19.65 21.83
CA GLU A 521 15.83 19.78 21.50
C GLU A 521 16.16 19.33 20.07
N TYR A 522 15.46 18.34 19.53
CA TYR A 522 15.61 17.93 18.13
C TYR A 522 14.81 18.80 17.14
N GLY A 523 13.86 19.61 17.61
CA GLY A 523 13.02 20.49 16.80
C GLY A 523 13.58 21.90 16.60
N ASP A 524 14.46 22.36 17.49
CA ASP A 524 15.19 23.64 17.44
C ASP A 524 16.47 23.54 16.58
#